data_AF-D8QA29-F1
#
_entry.id   AF-D8QA29-F1
#
_cell.length_a   1.000
_cell.length_b   1.000
_cell.length_c   1.000
_cell.angle_alpha   90.00
_cell.angle_beta   90.00
_cell.angle_gamma   90.00
#
_symmetry.space_group_name_H-M   'P 1'
#
loop_
_entity.id
_entity.type
_entity.pdbx_description
1 polymer ?
#
loop_
_entity_poly.entity_id
_entity_poly.type
_entity_poly.pdbx_seq_one_letter_code
_entity_poly.pdbx_strand_id
1 'polypeptide(L)'
;MAALKLPYTLHLFNKTDITTTVLPIALCGQMGIGLALAQPTNLFAIFRGFIWLQLHLVAFEIVGLEEDRISKPFRPLVAGRISLDGANRLYNTFVVLSLLMSAWYGGITASLIHLASMTVYNQGGLASNWFLKSAIGALGTSCYCWGVTLMMNDGKPLSDTARLAITLCFFNFLTTGHAQDFRDRAGDAAIGRKTLAVMLPQTTGRWLLLTMILLWSVGLTRLWHVPAGVVLVNLSLAGACGIRLVIDYSEASDKAAYWWYNRTPQDMSSYTDMAQDPDWLLTPEGLASTMGLIPGKEPPDLNEDIRAGLISHQVPRWYPMDETFSQPRLAASWVDFSSYQVRFGWQDTGDEFSAKYLPQTIEKWKANDDVMSAATNLLNEISAMPYFMRLAIQPENQDFLPLQFGRTLAAADAMDRMSARDVALILQFLSTLLVVQGPGPENVVKGNVTFVNPPETIPQADREALIPRLRVWKRKFPNVLAGETAERCLTVLTGKGEMAPMIPMVRGAVLKGVQSCAAQGCSKESSDGGPLLRCAKCRSTVYCGQQHQRAHWSQHKQRCFKVEW
;
A
#
# COMPACT_ATOMS: atom_id res chain seq x y z
N MET A 1 1.81 16.64 -24.26
CA MET A 1 2.07 15.95 -22.98
C MET A 1 1.27 14.67 -22.72
N ALA A 2 0.20 14.35 -23.47
CA ALA A 2 -0.57 13.10 -23.28
C ALA A 2 0.13 11.82 -23.82
N ALA A 3 0.99 11.94 -24.84
CA ALA A 3 1.60 10.80 -25.53
C ALA A 3 2.59 9.97 -24.67
N LEU A 4 3.18 10.55 -23.62
CA LEU A 4 4.11 9.86 -22.71
C LEU A 4 3.42 9.12 -21.55
N LYS A 5 2.12 9.31 -21.33
CA LYS A 5 1.42 8.73 -20.16
C LYS A 5 1.21 7.22 -20.29
N LEU A 6 0.76 6.74 -21.45
CA LEU A 6 0.45 5.31 -21.64
C LEU A 6 1.70 4.41 -21.67
N PRO A 7 2.79 4.74 -22.39
CA PRO A 7 4.00 3.92 -22.38
C PRO A 7 4.61 3.79 -20.98
N TYR A 8 4.61 4.88 -20.21
CA TYR A 8 5.11 4.86 -18.84
C TYR A 8 4.20 4.06 -17.90
N THR A 9 2.87 4.15 -18.07
CA THR A 9 1.92 3.29 -17.36
C THR A 9 2.14 1.80 -17.67
N LEU A 10 2.34 1.44 -18.93
CA LEU A 10 2.65 0.06 -19.33
C LEU A 10 4.01 -0.42 -18.81
N HIS A 11 5.01 0.46 -18.76
CA HIS A 11 6.29 0.17 -18.14
C HIS A 11 6.13 -0.13 -16.65
N LEU A 12 5.31 0.63 -15.92
CA LEU A 12 5.09 0.40 -14.49
C LEU A 12 4.37 -0.92 -14.18
N PHE A 13 3.47 -1.40 -15.06
CA PHE A 13 2.93 -2.75 -14.94
C PHE A 13 4.02 -3.81 -15.09
N ASN A 14 4.94 -3.61 -16.04
CA ASN A 14 6.04 -4.55 -16.33
C ASN A 14 7.26 -4.38 -15.42
N LYS A 15 7.38 -3.33 -14.60
CA LYS A 15 8.65 -2.92 -13.97
C LYS A 15 9.37 -4.07 -13.25
N THR A 16 8.64 -4.89 -12.50
CA THR A 16 9.17 -6.07 -11.81
C THR A 16 9.55 -7.20 -12.75
N ASP A 17 8.77 -7.36 -13.81
CA ASP A 17 8.80 -8.52 -14.71
C ASP A 17 9.71 -8.29 -15.92
N ILE A 18 10.17 -7.05 -16.12
CA ILE A 18 11.19 -6.70 -17.12
C ILE A 18 12.42 -7.57 -16.91
N THR A 19 12.87 -7.73 -15.67
CA THR A 19 14.10 -8.46 -15.38
C THR A 19 13.91 -9.96 -15.24
N THR A 20 12.74 -10.41 -14.78
CA THR A 20 12.46 -11.85 -14.54
C THR A 20 11.87 -12.57 -15.75
N THR A 21 11.16 -11.85 -16.62
CA THR A 21 10.29 -12.45 -17.64
C THR A 21 10.58 -11.90 -19.05
N VAL A 22 10.89 -10.60 -19.18
CA VAL A 22 10.96 -9.93 -20.49
C VAL A 22 12.39 -9.81 -21.05
N LEU A 23 13.38 -9.41 -20.24
CA LEU A 23 14.70 -9.04 -20.72
C LEU A 23 15.42 -10.24 -21.36
N PRO A 24 15.98 -10.06 -22.58
CA PRO A 24 16.68 -11.12 -23.30
C PRO A 24 18.17 -11.29 -22.92
N ILE A 25 18.69 -10.62 -21.90
CA ILE A 25 20.15 -10.51 -21.74
C ILE A 25 20.72 -11.65 -20.87
N ALA A 26 21.24 -12.65 -21.59
CA ALA A 26 22.16 -13.70 -21.12
C ALA A 26 21.60 -14.70 -20.07
N LEU A 27 20.86 -15.68 -20.60
CA LEU A 27 20.57 -17.03 -20.04
C LEU A 27 19.31 -17.17 -19.16
N CYS A 28 18.15 -17.44 -19.80
CA CYS A 28 16.95 -18.13 -19.25
C CYS A 28 15.63 -17.34 -19.06
N GLY A 29 15.46 -16.13 -19.60
CA GLY A 29 14.12 -15.54 -19.79
C GLY A 29 13.34 -16.19 -20.95
N GLN A 30 12.01 -16.05 -21.01
CA GLN A 30 11.18 -16.72 -22.02
C GLN A 30 11.49 -16.24 -23.45
N MET A 31 11.90 -14.99 -23.62
CA MET A 31 12.46 -14.47 -24.88
C MET A 31 13.77 -15.17 -25.27
N GLY A 32 14.65 -15.45 -24.30
CA GLY A 32 15.90 -16.17 -24.54
C GLY A 32 15.68 -17.63 -24.93
N ILE A 33 14.70 -18.30 -24.31
CA ILE A 33 14.28 -19.66 -24.67
C ILE A 33 13.71 -19.66 -26.10
N GLY A 34 12.82 -18.72 -26.42
CA GLY A 34 12.28 -18.57 -27.77
C GLY A 34 13.37 -18.36 -28.83
N LEU A 35 14.35 -17.48 -28.56
CA LEU A 35 15.48 -17.25 -29.45
C LEU A 35 16.33 -18.50 -29.66
N ALA A 36 16.63 -19.24 -28.58
CA ALA A 36 17.43 -20.45 -28.64
C ALA A 36 16.72 -21.59 -29.39
N LEU A 37 15.40 -21.72 -29.23
CA LEU A 37 14.61 -22.80 -29.82
C LEU A 37 14.12 -22.51 -31.24
N ALA A 38 13.73 -21.27 -31.54
CA ALA A 38 13.17 -20.88 -32.84
C ALA A 38 14.25 -20.39 -33.82
N GLN A 39 15.39 -19.90 -33.32
CA GLN A 39 16.50 -19.35 -34.12
C GLN A 39 16.02 -18.41 -35.25
N PRO A 40 15.26 -17.35 -34.92
CA PRO A 40 14.66 -16.49 -35.93
C PRO A 40 15.72 -15.79 -36.78
N THR A 41 15.49 -15.74 -38.08
CA THR A 41 16.43 -15.15 -39.06
C THR A 41 16.27 -13.64 -39.23
N ASN A 42 15.25 -13.04 -38.62
CA ASN A 42 14.95 -11.62 -38.76
C ASN A 42 14.41 -11.00 -37.45
N LEU A 43 14.61 -9.69 -37.30
CA LEU A 43 14.18 -8.94 -36.12
C LEU A 43 12.66 -8.86 -35.97
N PHE A 44 11.90 -8.99 -37.07
CA PHE A 44 10.44 -8.92 -37.02
C PHE A 44 9.85 -10.12 -36.26
N ALA A 45 10.40 -11.32 -36.45
CA ALA A 45 10.01 -12.52 -35.69
C ALA A 45 10.30 -12.38 -34.19
N ILE A 46 11.44 -11.76 -33.84
CA ILE A 46 11.80 -11.46 -32.45
C ILE A 46 10.81 -10.45 -31.84
N PHE A 47 10.53 -9.36 -32.56
CA PHE A 47 9.57 -8.34 -32.14
C PHE A 47 8.16 -8.92 -32.00
N ARG A 48 7.76 -9.83 -32.89
CA ARG A 48 6.48 -10.55 -32.80
C ARG A 48 6.40 -11.37 -31.51
N GLY A 49 7.44 -12.13 -31.18
CA GLY A 49 7.52 -12.87 -29.91
C GLY A 49 7.42 -11.95 -28.70
N PHE A 50 8.11 -10.80 -28.73
CA PHE A 50 8.04 -9.78 -27.69
C PHE A 50 6.62 -9.24 -27.51
N ILE A 51 5.95 -8.82 -28.58
CA ILE A 51 4.59 -8.28 -28.52
C ILE A 51 3.62 -9.32 -27.97
N TRP A 52 3.72 -10.57 -28.42
CA TRP A 52 2.88 -11.65 -27.91
C TRP A 52 3.07 -11.88 -26.41
N LEU A 53 4.32 -11.88 -25.93
CA LEU A 53 4.63 -12.00 -24.50
C LEU A 53 4.04 -10.83 -23.72
N GLN A 54 4.22 -9.60 -24.20
CA GLN A 54 3.71 -8.39 -23.56
C GLN A 54 2.18 -8.38 -23.45
N LEU A 55 1.47 -8.84 -24.48
CA LEU A 55 0.01 -8.91 -24.46
C LEU A 55 -0.51 -9.82 -23.34
N HIS A 56 0.14 -10.96 -23.12
CA HIS A 56 -0.26 -11.91 -22.06
C HIS A 56 0.26 -11.50 -20.68
N LEU A 57 1.47 -10.95 -20.60
CA LEU A 57 2.08 -10.53 -19.34
C LEU A 57 1.35 -9.33 -18.72
N VAL A 58 1.12 -8.27 -19.48
CA VAL A 58 0.41 -7.09 -18.94
C VAL A 58 -1.02 -7.44 -18.52
N ALA A 59 -1.71 -8.33 -19.27
CA ALA A 59 -3.02 -8.81 -18.87
C ALA A 59 -2.99 -9.57 -17.53
N PHE A 60 -1.93 -10.36 -17.29
CA PHE A 60 -1.70 -11.02 -16.00
C PHE A 60 -1.47 -10.01 -14.88
N GLU A 61 -0.65 -8.97 -15.10
CA GLU A 61 -0.30 -7.98 -14.08
C GLU A 61 -1.42 -7.00 -13.71
N ILE A 62 -2.48 -6.89 -14.51
CA ILE A 62 -3.65 -6.07 -14.17
C ILE A 62 -4.50 -6.74 -13.08
N VAL A 63 -4.38 -8.07 -12.92
CA VAL A 63 -5.15 -8.86 -11.95
C VAL A 63 -4.32 -9.05 -10.68
N GLY A 64 -4.89 -8.76 -9.50
CA GLY A 64 -4.19 -8.91 -8.20
C GLY A 64 -4.00 -7.60 -7.41
N LEU A 65 -4.95 -6.67 -7.53
CA LEU A 65 -4.89 -5.33 -6.92
C LEU A 65 -4.56 -5.38 -5.41
N GLU A 66 -5.17 -6.29 -4.68
CA GLU A 66 -5.07 -6.40 -3.23
C GLU A 66 -3.65 -6.81 -2.77
N GLU A 67 -3.00 -7.70 -3.51
CA GLU A 67 -1.61 -8.10 -3.27
C GLU A 67 -0.64 -6.97 -3.65
N ASP A 68 -0.90 -6.32 -4.79
CA ASP A 68 -0.05 -5.25 -5.29
C ASP A 68 -0.10 -4.01 -4.39
N ARG A 69 -1.20 -3.77 -3.66
CA ARG A 69 -1.31 -2.69 -2.65
C ARG A 69 -0.25 -2.77 -1.56
N ILE A 70 0.20 -3.98 -1.23
CA ILE A 70 1.17 -4.23 -0.15
C ILE A 70 2.57 -4.38 -0.75
N SER A 71 2.71 -5.23 -1.77
CA SER A 71 4.03 -5.64 -2.27
C SER A 71 4.60 -4.76 -3.38
N LYS A 72 3.75 -4.08 -4.16
CA LYS A 72 4.15 -3.34 -5.38
C LYS A 72 3.40 -2.00 -5.51
N PRO A 73 3.56 -1.07 -4.54
CA PRO A 73 2.76 0.16 -4.48
C PRO A 73 2.97 1.10 -5.66
N PHE A 74 4.07 0.96 -6.40
CA PHE A 74 4.35 1.73 -7.62
C PHE A 74 3.46 1.34 -8.81
N ARG A 75 2.69 0.24 -8.74
CA ARG A 75 1.88 -0.22 -9.87
C ARG A 75 0.78 0.76 -10.23
N PRO A 76 0.42 0.90 -11.52
CA PRO A 76 -0.45 1.98 -11.97
C PRO A 76 -1.84 2.02 -11.31
N LEU A 77 -2.44 0.85 -11.07
CA LEU A 77 -3.72 0.73 -10.39
C LEU A 77 -3.64 1.15 -8.91
N VAL A 78 -2.56 0.76 -8.23
CA VAL A 78 -2.33 1.09 -6.81
C VAL A 78 -1.99 2.56 -6.64
N ALA A 79 -1.11 3.09 -7.49
CA ALA A 79 -0.67 4.47 -7.51
C ALA A 79 -1.72 5.45 -8.08
N GLY A 80 -2.95 4.99 -8.37
CA GLY A 80 -4.05 5.84 -8.87
C GLY A 80 -3.83 6.42 -10.27
N ARG A 81 -2.87 5.91 -11.04
CA ARG A 81 -2.52 6.42 -12.38
C ARG A 81 -3.50 6.00 -13.46
N ILE A 82 -4.22 4.92 -13.24
CA ILE A 82 -5.31 4.42 -14.08
C ILE A 82 -6.49 4.06 -13.20
N SER A 83 -7.70 4.44 -13.59
CA SER A 83 -8.91 4.02 -12.89
C SER A 83 -9.16 2.52 -13.05
N LEU A 84 -9.92 1.92 -12.14
CA LEU A 84 -10.30 0.50 -12.23
C LEU A 84 -10.98 0.17 -13.56
N ASP A 85 -11.92 1.03 -14.01
CA ASP A 85 -12.55 0.91 -15.32
C ASP A 85 -11.57 1.03 -16.48
N GLY A 86 -10.58 1.91 -16.36
CA GLY A 86 -9.51 2.03 -17.35
C GLY A 86 -8.68 0.77 -17.45
N ALA A 87 -8.33 0.18 -16.31
CA ALA A 87 -7.58 -1.07 -16.25
C ALA A 87 -8.38 -2.26 -16.76
N ASN A 88 -9.69 -2.36 -16.46
CA ASN A 88 -10.58 -3.39 -17.00
C ASN A 88 -10.70 -3.30 -18.52
N ARG A 89 -10.82 -2.09 -19.08
CA ARG A 89 -10.78 -1.90 -20.54
C ARG A 89 -9.44 -2.36 -21.12
N LEU A 90 -8.33 -1.97 -20.50
CA LEU A 90 -6.99 -2.34 -20.92
C LEU A 90 -6.79 -3.87 -20.89
N TYR A 91 -7.21 -4.52 -19.81
CA TYR A 91 -7.20 -5.98 -19.66
C TYR A 91 -7.97 -6.66 -20.80
N ASN A 92 -9.23 -6.26 -21.03
CA ASN A 92 -10.05 -6.86 -22.09
C ASN A 92 -9.42 -6.64 -23.48
N THR A 93 -8.89 -5.44 -23.75
CA THR A 93 -8.17 -5.17 -25.01
C THR A 93 -6.96 -6.08 -25.17
N PHE A 94 -6.13 -6.23 -24.15
CA PHE A 94 -4.93 -7.06 -24.20
C PHE A 94 -5.29 -8.54 -24.39
N VAL A 95 -6.28 -9.06 -23.66
CA VAL A 95 -6.78 -10.43 -23.81
C VAL A 95 -7.29 -10.68 -25.24
N VAL A 96 -8.14 -9.80 -25.78
CA VAL A 96 -8.66 -9.95 -27.15
C VAL A 96 -7.53 -9.93 -28.18
N LEU A 97 -6.62 -8.96 -28.10
CA LEU A 97 -5.48 -8.87 -29.02
C LEU A 97 -4.56 -10.11 -28.89
N SER A 98 -4.35 -10.60 -27.67
CA SER A 98 -3.55 -11.79 -27.41
C SER A 98 -4.14 -13.03 -28.09
N LEU A 99 -5.46 -13.22 -28.01
CA LEU A 99 -6.16 -14.34 -28.62
C LEU A 99 -6.21 -14.23 -30.14
N LEU A 100 -6.45 -13.04 -30.69
CA LEU A 100 -6.45 -12.80 -32.14
C LEU A 100 -5.07 -13.11 -32.74
N MET A 101 -4.00 -12.59 -32.12
CA MET A 101 -2.63 -12.87 -32.55
C MET A 101 -2.32 -14.37 -32.46
N SER A 102 -2.77 -15.03 -31.39
CA SER A 102 -2.54 -16.46 -31.19
C SER A 102 -3.33 -17.32 -32.16
N ALA A 103 -4.55 -16.93 -32.53
CA ALA A 103 -5.32 -17.59 -33.57
C ALA A 103 -4.63 -17.47 -34.95
N TRP A 104 -4.08 -16.29 -35.26
CA TRP A 104 -3.41 -16.03 -36.54
C TRP A 104 -2.15 -16.89 -36.73
N TYR A 105 -1.35 -17.05 -35.68
CA TYR A 105 -0.08 -17.77 -35.74
C TYR A 105 -0.15 -19.22 -35.21
N GLY A 106 -1.33 -19.71 -34.79
CA GLY A 106 -1.50 -21.10 -34.31
C GLY A 106 -1.16 -21.34 -32.84
N GLY A 107 -1.01 -20.29 -32.04
CA GLY A 107 -0.70 -20.34 -30.61
C GLY A 107 -1.93 -20.38 -29.68
N ILE A 108 -3.16 -20.51 -30.21
CA ILE A 108 -4.40 -20.34 -29.43
C ILE A 108 -4.48 -21.27 -28.21
N THR A 109 -4.01 -22.51 -28.33
CA THR A 109 -3.99 -23.47 -27.23
C THR A 109 -3.12 -23.00 -26.06
N ALA A 110 -1.92 -22.48 -26.36
CA ALA A 110 -1.01 -21.97 -25.34
C ALA A 110 -1.64 -20.77 -24.60
N SER A 111 -2.30 -19.87 -25.32
CA SER A 111 -2.98 -18.70 -24.75
C SER A 111 -4.19 -19.08 -23.88
N LEU A 112 -5.01 -20.04 -24.31
CA LEU A 112 -6.17 -20.48 -23.52
C LEU A 112 -5.73 -21.16 -22.23
N ILE A 113 -4.71 -22.03 -22.29
CA ILE A 113 -4.14 -22.66 -21.10
C ILE A 113 -3.53 -21.59 -20.17
N HIS A 114 -2.83 -20.60 -20.73
CA HIS A 114 -2.27 -19.49 -19.95
C HIS A 114 -3.36 -18.66 -19.25
N LEU A 115 -4.40 -18.25 -19.97
CA LEU A 115 -5.52 -17.47 -19.41
C LEU A 115 -6.30 -18.24 -18.34
N ALA A 116 -6.52 -19.54 -18.56
CA ALA A 116 -7.10 -20.42 -17.56
C ALA A 116 -6.19 -20.51 -16.32
N SER A 117 -4.88 -20.68 -16.54
CA SER A 117 -3.90 -20.76 -15.45
C SER A 117 -3.84 -19.47 -14.65
N MET A 118 -3.82 -18.31 -15.30
CA MET A 118 -3.90 -16.99 -14.68
C MET A 118 -5.17 -16.82 -13.85
N THR A 119 -6.33 -17.18 -14.41
CA THR A 119 -7.62 -17.07 -13.72
C THR A 119 -7.63 -17.94 -12.46
N VAL A 120 -7.19 -19.18 -12.58
CA VAL A 120 -7.13 -20.12 -11.45
C VAL A 120 -6.08 -19.69 -10.41
N TYR A 121 -4.93 -19.17 -10.86
CA TYR A 121 -3.87 -18.66 -9.99
C TYR A 121 -4.37 -17.49 -9.13
N ASN A 122 -4.97 -16.48 -9.77
CA ASN A 122 -5.39 -15.24 -9.12
C ASN A 122 -6.77 -15.36 -8.46
N GLN A 123 -7.81 -15.68 -9.23
CA GLN A 123 -9.21 -15.68 -8.76
C GLN A 123 -9.59 -16.99 -8.06
N GLY A 124 -8.97 -18.11 -8.45
CA GLY A 124 -9.19 -19.42 -7.82
C GLY A 124 -8.47 -19.60 -6.48
N GLY A 125 -7.66 -18.63 -6.04
CA GLY A 125 -6.96 -18.66 -4.76
C GLY A 125 -5.83 -19.68 -4.67
N LEU A 126 -5.42 -20.31 -5.78
CA LEU A 126 -4.31 -21.28 -5.79
C LEU A 126 -2.97 -20.61 -5.46
N ALA A 127 -2.83 -19.30 -5.66
CA ALA A 127 -1.68 -18.52 -5.20
C ALA A 127 -1.45 -18.62 -3.68
N SER A 128 -2.49 -18.95 -2.89
CA SER A 128 -2.41 -19.10 -1.43
C SER A 128 -2.04 -20.52 -0.97
N ASN A 129 -1.94 -21.49 -1.88
CA ASN A 129 -1.58 -22.87 -1.59
C ASN A 129 -0.15 -23.16 -2.08
N TRP A 130 0.79 -23.42 -1.17
CA TRP A 130 2.21 -23.61 -1.49
C TRP A 130 2.51 -24.61 -2.62
N PHE A 131 1.81 -25.76 -2.64
CA PHE A 131 2.09 -26.82 -3.60
C PHE A 131 1.47 -26.49 -4.97
N LEU A 132 0.22 -26.06 -4.96
CA LEU A 132 -0.52 -25.77 -6.19
C LEU A 132 -0.04 -24.51 -6.88
N LYS A 133 0.40 -23.48 -6.13
CA LYS A 133 1.00 -22.23 -6.66
C LYS A 133 2.16 -22.51 -7.62
N SER A 134 3.08 -23.38 -7.21
CA SER A 134 4.26 -23.72 -8.03
C SER A 134 3.86 -24.45 -9.32
N ALA A 135 2.87 -25.34 -9.25
CA ALA A 135 2.39 -26.08 -10.43
C ALA A 135 1.66 -25.19 -11.43
N ILE A 136 0.78 -24.31 -10.96
CA ILE A 136 0.03 -23.41 -11.84
C ILE A 136 0.94 -22.30 -12.40
N GLY A 137 1.92 -21.83 -11.63
CA GLY A 137 2.98 -20.92 -12.09
C GLY A 137 3.91 -21.56 -13.14
N ALA A 138 4.27 -22.83 -12.95
CA ALA A 138 5.04 -23.60 -13.94
C ALA A 138 4.28 -23.74 -15.26
N LEU A 139 2.96 -23.98 -15.18
CA LEU A 139 2.10 -24.09 -16.36
C LEU A 139 2.06 -22.76 -17.14
N GLY A 140 1.82 -21.64 -16.45
CA GLY A 140 1.84 -20.30 -17.06
C GLY A 140 3.19 -19.96 -17.70
N THR A 141 4.29 -20.21 -16.98
CA THR A 141 5.66 -20.01 -17.46
C THR A 141 5.94 -20.83 -18.74
N SER A 142 5.49 -22.08 -18.77
CA SER A 142 5.69 -22.97 -19.93
C SER A 142 4.87 -22.53 -21.14
N CYS A 143 3.66 -22.00 -20.92
CA CYS A 143 2.86 -21.39 -21.98
C CYS A 143 3.53 -20.16 -22.58
N TYR A 144 4.22 -19.33 -21.78
CA TYR A 144 5.03 -18.25 -22.31
C TYR A 144 6.16 -18.77 -23.21
N CYS A 145 6.91 -19.78 -22.76
CA CYS A 145 7.97 -20.40 -23.57
C CYS A 145 7.43 -20.98 -24.88
N TRP A 146 6.29 -21.67 -24.84
CA TRP A 146 5.61 -22.22 -26.02
C TRP A 146 5.20 -21.11 -26.98
N GLY A 147 4.44 -20.12 -26.51
CA GLY A 147 3.90 -19.07 -27.37
C GLY A 147 5.00 -18.22 -28.00
N VAL A 148 6.01 -17.80 -27.24
CA VAL A 148 7.13 -17.00 -27.77
C VAL A 148 7.92 -17.78 -28.83
N THR A 149 8.24 -19.06 -28.57
CA THR A 149 8.94 -19.92 -29.54
C THR A 149 8.13 -20.05 -30.84
N LEU A 150 6.82 -20.23 -30.73
CA LEU A 150 5.92 -20.37 -31.88
C LEU A 150 5.79 -19.05 -32.67
N MET A 151 5.70 -17.90 -31.99
CA MET A 151 5.68 -16.59 -32.64
C MET A 151 6.99 -16.29 -33.37
N MET A 152 8.13 -16.67 -32.81
CA MET A 152 9.44 -16.48 -33.43
C MET A 152 9.68 -17.45 -34.60
N ASN A 153 8.99 -18.59 -34.62
CA ASN A 153 9.11 -19.61 -35.68
C ASN A 153 8.02 -19.50 -36.76
N ASP A 154 7.43 -18.32 -36.94
CA ASP A 154 6.34 -18.06 -37.92
C ASP A 154 5.15 -19.03 -37.80
N GLY A 155 4.79 -19.44 -36.58
CA GLY A 155 3.66 -20.32 -36.32
C GLY A 155 3.89 -21.80 -36.68
N LYS A 156 5.11 -22.17 -37.07
CA LYS A 156 5.45 -23.56 -37.36
C LYS A 156 5.36 -24.42 -36.09
N PRO A 157 4.98 -25.70 -36.21
CA PRO A 157 4.97 -26.62 -35.09
C PRO A 157 6.32 -26.67 -34.37
N LEU A 158 6.27 -26.83 -33.05
CA LEU A 158 7.48 -26.99 -32.23
C LEU A 158 8.25 -28.24 -32.68
N SER A 159 9.58 -28.19 -32.63
CA SER A 159 10.43 -29.38 -32.76
C SER A 159 10.32 -30.27 -31.51
N ASP A 160 10.76 -31.53 -31.61
CA ASP A 160 10.87 -32.42 -30.44
C ASP A 160 11.77 -31.81 -29.36
N THR A 161 12.88 -31.20 -29.78
CA THR A 161 13.79 -30.47 -28.90
C THR A 161 13.09 -29.33 -28.15
N ALA A 162 12.28 -28.53 -28.85
CA ALA A 162 11.54 -27.43 -28.23
C ALA A 162 10.46 -27.94 -27.26
N ARG A 163 9.73 -29.00 -27.62
CA ARG A 163 8.78 -29.66 -26.72
C ARG A 163 9.49 -30.14 -25.45
N LEU A 164 10.59 -30.86 -25.58
CA LEU A 164 11.38 -31.35 -24.45
C LEU A 164 11.87 -30.19 -23.57
N ALA A 165 12.43 -29.13 -24.17
CA ALA A 165 12.93 -27.97 -23.42
C ALA A 165 11.81 -27.26 -22.64
N ILE A 166 10.62 -27.07 -23.22
CA ILE A 166 9.48 -26.47 -22.55
C ILE A 166 8.97 -27.38 -21.41
N THR A 167 8.92 -28.69 -21.62
CA THR A 167 8.57 -29.65 -20.57
C THR A 167 9.57 -29.63 -19.41
N LEU A 168 10.87 -29.54 -19.70
CA LEU A 168 11.89 -29.42 -18.65
C LEU A 168 11.79 -28.07 -17.92
N CYS A 169 11.43 -26.99 -18.62
CA CYS A 169 11.15 -25.69 -18.01
C CYS A 169 9.97 -25.78 -17.01
N PHE A 170 8.91 -26.49 -17.37
CA PHE A 170 7.79 -26.78 -16.46
C PHE A 170 8.27 -27.45 -15.17
N PHE A 171 8.97 -28.58 -15.28
CA PHE A 171 9.40 -29.34 -14.10
C PHE A 171 10.46 -28.60 -13.27
N ASN A 172 11.34 -27.84 -13.92
CA ASN A 172 12.29 -26.98 -13.25
C ASN A 172 11.53 -25.93 -12.40
N PHE A 173 10.64 -25.15 -13.01
CA PHE A 173 9.87 -24.16 -12.25
C PHE A 173 8.97 -24.79 -11.18
N LEU A 174 8.36 -25.95 -11.44
CA LEU A 174 7.55 -26.66 -10.46
C LEU A 174 8.34 -26.98 -9.18
N THR A 175 9.61 -27.34 -9.33
CA THR A 175 10.47 -27.83 -8.24
C THR A 175 11.42 -26.77 -7.67
N THR A 176 11.59 -25.62 -8.32
CA THR A 176 12.46 -24.53 -7.83
C THR A 176 11.76 -23.16 -7.75
N GLY A 177 10.58 -23.00 -8.34
CA GLY A 177 9.85 -21.72 -8.41
C GLY A 177 9.48 -21.15 -7.04
N HIS A 178 9.34 -22.01 -6.03
CA HIS A 178 9.18 -21.61 -4.64
C HIS A 178 10.40 -20.89 -4.04
N ALA A 179 11.51 -20.75 -4.76
CA ALA A 179 12.57 -19.78 -4.44
C ALA A 179 12.01 -18.35 -4.25
N GLN A 180 10.92 -18.02 -4.96
CA GLN A 180 10.17 -16.76 -4.80
C GLN A 180 9.62 -16.59 -3.38
N ASP A 181 9.09 -17.68 -2.80
CA ASP A 181 8.47 -17.65 -1.48
C ASP A 181 9.48 -17.35 -0.36
N PHE A 182 10.76 -17.69 -0.55
CA PHE A 182 11.82 -17.35 0.41
C PHE A 182 12.09 -15.84 0.43
N ARG A 183 12.11 -15.18 -0.73
CA ARG A 183 12.24 -13.73 -0.85
C ARG A 183 11.07 -13.00 -0.19
N ASP A 184 9.86 -13.51 -0.41
CA ASP A 184 8.62 -12.85 -0.01
C ASP A 184 8.07 -13.37 1.35
N ARG A 185 8.88 -14.12 2.09
CA ARG A 185 8.49 -14.85 3.32
C ARG A 185 7.79 -13.97 4.35
N ALA A 186 8.34 -12.78 4.65
CA ALA A 186 7.77 -11.87 5.64
C ALA A 186 6.41 -11.31 5.19
N GLY A 187 6.31 -10.91 3.92
CA GLY A 187 5.06 -10.42 3.32
C GLY A 187 3.98 -11.50 3.24
N ASP A 188 4.34 -12.71 2.81
CA ASP A 188 3.43 -13.85 2.77
C ASP A 188 2.92 -14.22 4.17
N ALA A 189 3.80 -14.20 5.18
CA ALA A 189 3.41 -14.45 6.57
C ALA A 189 2.46 -13.37 7.11
N ALA A 190 2.70 -12.09 6.78
CA ALA A 190 1.86 -10.97 7.23
C ALA A 190 0.42 -11.03 6.65
N ILE A 191 0.27 -11.55 5.43
CA ILE A 191 -1.03 -11.71 4.74
C ILE A 191 -1.68 -13.07 5.05
N GLY A 192 -1.00 -13.94 5.79
CA GLY A 192 -1.49 -15.27 6.16
C GLY A 192 -1.43 -16.30 5.04
N ARG A 193 -0.57 -16.09 4.03
CA ARG A 193 -0.35 -17.05 2.94
C ARG A 193 0.43 -18.26 3.45
N LYS A 194 -0.05 -19.45 3.08
CA LYS A 194 0.60 -20.72 3.42
C LYS A 194 1.56 -21.12 2.30
N THR A 195 2.70 -20.43 2.20
CA THR A 195 3.77 -20.74 1.23
C THR A 195 4.80 -21.73 1.79
N LEU A 196 5.62 -22.33 0.93
CA LEU A 196 6.58 -23.36 1.34
C LEU A 196 7.59 -22.80 2.36
N ALA A 197 8.05 -21.57 2.13
CA ALA A 197 8.98 -20.86 3.01
C ALA A 197 8.39 -20.47 4.38
N VAL A 198 7.06 -20.41 4.50
CA VAL A 198 6.34 -20.16 5.77
C VAL A 198 6.00 -21.47 6.50
N MET A 199 5.65 -22.52 5.75
CA MET A 199 5.14 -23.77 6.30
C MET A 199 6.23 -24.76 6.73
N LEU A 200 7.37 -24.81 6.02
CA LEU A 200 8.45 -25.75 6.33
C LEU A 200 9.47 -25.14 7.30
N PRO A 201 10.16 -25.97 8.10
CA PRO A 201 11.36 -25.55 8.79
C PRO A 201 12.36 -24.95 7.81
N GLN A 202 12.93 -23.79 8.15
CA GLN A 202 13.82 -23.03 7.26
C GLN A 202 14.93 -23.89 6.68
N THR A 203 15.59 -24.67 7.53
CA THR A 203 16.65 -25.59 7.13
C THR A 203 16.17 -26.58 6.08
N THR A 204 15.07 -27.29 6.33
CA THR A 204 14.52 -28.29 5.40
C THR A 204 14.15 -27.69 4.04
N GLY A 205 13.45 -26.55 4.04
CA GLY A 205 13.03 -25.89 2.80
C GLY A 205 14.23 -25.43 1.96
N ARG A 206 15.26 -24.86 2.60
CA ARG A 206 16.48 -24.35 1.92
C ARG A 206 17.34 -25.48 1.34
N TRP A 207 17.53 -26.56 2.09
CA TRP A 207 18.26 -27.73 1.60
C TRP A 207 17.53 -28.45 0.48
N LEU A 208 16.20 -28.53 0.53
CA LEU A 208 15.39 -29.07 -0.57
C LEU A 208 15.55 -28.23 -1.84
N LEU A 209 15.41 -26.90 -1.73
CA LEU A 209 15.57 -25.98 -2.86
C LEU A 209 16.98 -26.05 -3.45
N LEU A 210 18.02 -26.02 -2.61
CA LEU A 210 19.41 -26.19 -3.04
C LEU A 210 19.63 -27.49 -3.81
N THR A 211 19.11 -28.60 -3.28
CA THR A 211 19.23 -29.92 -3.91
C THR A 211 18.58 -29.91 -5.30
N MET A 212 17.38 -29.32 -5.44
CA MET A 212 16.70 -29.22 -6.72
C MET A 212 17.47 -28.32 -7.71
N ILE A 213 17.97 -27.16 -7.27
CA ILE A 213 18.78 -26.27 -8.11
C ILE A 213 20.01 -27.02 -8.66
N LEU A 214 20.76 -27.71 -7.80
CA LEU A 214 21.96 -28.45 -8.23
C LEU A 214 21.62 -29.63 -9.16
N LEU A 215 20.56 -30.37 -8.88
CA LEU A 215 20.10 -31.47 -9.73
C LEU A 215 19.75 -30.98 -11.13
N TRP A 216 19.02 -29.87 -11.24
CA TRP A 216 18.70 -29.25 -12.54
C TRP A 216 19.94 -28.69 -13.23
N SER A 217 20.83 -28.01 -12.51
CA SER A 217 22.06 -27.45 -13.09
C SER A 217 22.96 -28.54 -13.68
N VAL A 218 23.13 -29.67 -12.99
CA VAL A 218 23.91 -30.82 -13.49
C VAL A 218 23.15 -31.60 -14.57
N GLY A 219 21.86 -31.84 -14.37
CA GLY A 219 21.03 -32.60 -15.28
C GLY A 219 20.92 -31.95 -16.66
N LEU A 220 20.62 -30.65 -16.70
CA LEU A 220 20.49 -29.90 -17.95
C LEU A 220 21.84 -29.74 -18.67
N THR A 221 22.93 -29.47 -17.94
CA THR A 221 24.24 -29.34 -18.58
C THR A 221 24.71 -30.65 -19.22
N ARG A 222 24.41 -31.79 -18.59
CA ARG A 222 24.68 -33.12 -19.16
C ARG A 222 23.77 -33.44 -20.34
N LEU A 223 22.46 -33.20 -20.20
CA LEU A 223 21.48 -33.48 -21.24
C LEU A 223 21.78 -32.71 -22.53
N TRP A 224 22.18 -31.44 -22.40
CA TRP A 224 22.44 -30.56 -23.54
C TRP A 224 23.91 -30.54 -23.99
N HIS A 225 24.77 -31.41 -23.44
CA HIS A 225 26.20 -31.50 -23.78
C HIS A 225 26.91 -30.14 -23.81
N VAL A 226 26.68 -29.33 -22.78
CA VAL A 226 27.12 -27.94 -22.70
C VAL A 226 28.65 -27.84 -22.54
N PRO A 227 29.33 -26.87 -23.19
CA PRO A 227 30.79 -26.69 -23.05
C PRO A 227 31.23 -26.44 -21.61
N ALA A 228 32.41 -26.95 -21.23
CA ALA A 228 32.92 -26.93 -19.86
C ALA A 228 32.93 -25.52 -19.21
N GLY A 229 33.26 -24.47 -19.97
CA GLY A 229 33.23 -23.10 -19.47
C GLY A 229 31.82 -22.64 -19.05
N VAL A 230 30.79 -23.00 -19.81
CA VAL A 230 29.40 -22.67 -19.49
C VAL A 230 28.90 -23.53 -18.32
N VAL A 231 29.33 -24.79 -18.22
CA VAL A 231 29.06 -25.64 -17.05
C VAL A 231 29.65 -25.03 -15.78
N LEU A 232 30.90 -24.56 -15.84
CA LEU A 232 31.56 -23.90 -14.70
C LEU A 232 30.78 -22.66 -14.26
N VAL A 233 30.36 -21.80 -15.20
CA VAL A 233 29.55 -20.61 -14.89
C VAL A 233 28.22 -21.02 -14.26
N ASN A 234 27.49 -21.97 -14.85
CA ASN A 234 26.19 -22.42 -14.34
C ASN A 234 26.29 -22.98 -12.90
N LEU A 235 27.28 -23.84 -12.64
CA LEU A 235 27.50 -24.41 -11.31
C LEU A 235 28.00 -23.37 -10.30
N SER A 236 28.78 -22.38 -10.73
CA SER A 236 29.21 -21.28 -9.86
C SER A 236 28.03 -20.41 -9.43
N LEU A 237 27.09 -20.11 -10.35
CA LEU A 237 25.86 -19.38 -10.04
C LEU A 237 24.96 -20.17 -9.09
N ALA A 238 24.76 -21.47 -9.36
CA ALA A 238 24.01 -22.37 -8.49
C ALA A 238 24.63 -22.47 -7.09
N GLY A 239 25.96 -22.56 -7.01
CA GLY A 239 26.70 -22.55 -5.75
C GLY A 239 26.56 -21.25 -4.99
N ALA A 240 26.69 -20.10 -5.65
CA ALA A 240 26.52 -18.78 -5.03
C ALA A 240 25.10 -18.57 -4.48
N CYS A 241 24.08 -19.00 -5.22
CA CYS A 241 22.69 -19.04 -4.76
C CYS A 241 22.55 -19.95 -3.52
N GLY A 242 23.07 -21.17 -3.61
CA GLY A 242 22.97 -22.18 -2.58
C GLY A 242 23.64 -21.81 -1.26
N ILE A 243 24.87 -21.29 -1.32
CA ILE A 243 25.65 -20.84 -0.15
C ILE A 243 24.85 -19.79 0.62
N ARG A 244 24.27 -18.80 -0.08
CA ARG A 244 23.47 -17.75 0.57
C ARG A 244 22.18 -18.30 1.18
N LEU A 245 21.51 -19.22 0.48
CA LEU A 245 20.31 -19.87 1.00
C LEU A 245 20.58 -20.62 2.31
N VAL A 246 21.71 -21.31 2.46
CA VAL A 246 21.93 -22.20 3.62
C VAL A 246 22.72 -21.60 4.78
N ILE A 247 23.49 -20.52 4.55
CA ILE A 247 24.34 -19.90 5.59
C ILE A 247 23.60 -18.80 6.36
N ASP A 248 22.84 -17.95 5.66
CA ASP A 248 22.17 -16.80 6.27
C ASP A 248 20.67 -16.83 5.95
N TYR A 249 19.85 -16.84 7.01
CA TYR A 249 18.38 -16.91 6.93
C TYR A 249 17.73 -15.53 7.05
N SER A 250 18.52 -14.45 6.94
CA SER A 250 18.03 -13.09 6.84
C SER A 250 17.26 -12.86 5.53
N GLU A 251 16.29 -11.96 5.56
CA GLU A 251 15.52 -11.57 4.36
C GLU A 251 16.42 -10.90 3.30
N ALA A 252 17.47 -10.20 3.75
CA ALA A 252 18.48 -9.63 2.87
C ALA A 252 19.23 -10.71 2.09
N SER A 253 19.62 -11.80 2.77
CA SER A 253 20.22 -12.97 2.11
C SER A 253 19.25 -13.63 1.14
N ASP A 254 17.97 -13.75 1.50
CA ASP A 254 16.95 -14.36 0.63
C ASP A 254 16.74 -13.57 -0.67
N LYS A 255 16.64 -12.24 -0.58
CA LYS A 255 16.61 -11.35 -1.76
C LYS A 255 17.88 -11.50 -2.60
N ALA A 256 19.04 -11.54 -1.95
CA ALA A 256 20.33 -11.68 -2.61
C ALA A 256 20.57 -13.08 -3.20
N ALA A 257 19.96 -14.14 -2.66
CA ALA A 257 20.00 -15.50 -3.19
C ALA A 257 19.04 -15.65 -4.37
N TYR A 258 17.84 -15.07 -4.28
CA TYR A 258 16.88 -14.98 -5.37
C TYR A 258 17.44 -14.20 -6.57
N TRP A 259 18.28 -13.20 -6.31
CA TRP A 259 19.06 -12.52 -7.35
C TRP A 259 19.94 -13.50 -8.13
N TRP A 260 20.68 -14.39 -7.48
CA TRP A 260 21.49 -15.40 -8.18
C TRP A 260 20.64 -16.46 -8.88
N TYR A 261 19.46 -16.77 -8.34
CA TYR A 261 18.51 -17.69 -8.94
C TYR A 261 17.95 -17.17 -10.28
N ASN A 262 17.61 -15.88 -10.37
CA ASN A 262 16.96 -15.27 -11.54
C ASN A 262 17.81 -14.29 -12.37
N ARG A 263 18.96 -13.86 -11.85
CA ARG A 263 19.91 -12.92 -12.48
C ARG A 263 19.31 -11.57 -12.89
N THR A 264 18.43 -11.00 -12.07
CA THR A 264 17.82 -9.70 -12.32
C THR A 264 18.75 -8.55 -11.96
N PRO A 265 18.95 -7.50 -12.77
CA PRO A 265 19.45 -6.24 -12.24
C PRO A 265 18.39 -5.66 -11.29
N GLN A 266 18.45 -5.97 -10.00
CA GLN A 266 17.94 -5.06 -8.99
C GLN A 266 19.03 -4.00 -8.84
N ASP A 267 18.67 -2.72 -8.90
CA ASP A 267 19.55 -1.59 -8.62
C ASP A 267 20.26 -1.80 -7.27
N MET A 268 21.43 -2.45 -7.30
CA MET A 268 22.23 -2.74 -6.12
C MET A 268 23.12 -1.54 -5.74
N SER A 269 22.90 -0.38 -6.37
CA SER A 269 23.72 0.83 -6.21
C SER A 269 22.95 2.15 -6.11
N SER A 270 21.64 2.14 -5.84
CA SER A 270 20.91 3.40 -5.55
C SER A 270 19.84 3.30 -4.45
N TYR A 271 19.53 2.11 -3.96
CA TYR A 271 18.63 1.91 -2.81
C TYR A 271 19.32 1.32 -1.57
N THR A 272 20.50 0.73 -1.72
CA THR A 272 21.22 -0.01 -0.68
C THR A 272 21.83 0.85 0.42
N ASP A 273 21.94 2.17 0.23
CA ASP A 273 22.43 3.10 1.26
C ASP A 273 21.33 3.89 1.98
N MET A 274 20.07 3.85 1.50
CA MET A 274 18.94 4.55 2.13
C MET A 274 17.79 3.62 2.56
N ALA A 275 17.70 2.40 2.02
CA ALA A 275 16.58 1.48 2.23
C ALA A 275 17.02 0.09 2.71
N GLN A 276 17.87 0.03 3.75
CA GLN A 276 18.28 -1.23 4.37
C GLN A 276 17.21 -1.93 5.23
N ASP A 277 15.98 -1.41 5.29
CA ASP A 277 14.92 -2.01 6.10
C ASP A 277 13.51 -1.59 5.61
N PRO A 278 12.69 -2.41 4.93
CA PRO A 278 11.33 -1.99 4.57
C PRO A 278 10.49 -1.48 5.76
N ASP A 279 10.85 -1.85 6.99
CA ASP A 279 10.28 -1.27 8.20
C ASP A 279 10.70 0.20 8.40
N TRP A 280 11.84 0.66 7.86
CA TRP A 280 12.29 2.06 7.89
C TRP A 280 11.24 3.02 7.34
N LEU A 281 10.55 2.66 6.24
CA LEU A 281 9.48 3.49 5.68
C LEU A 281 8.28 3.60 6.62
N LEU A 282 8.10 2.63 7.52
CA LEU A 282 7.07 2.59 8.55
C LEU A 282 7.56 3.13 9.90
N THR A 283 8.79 3.65 9.97
CA THR A 283 9.32 4.38 11.14
C THR A 283 8.95 5.86 11.07
N PRO A 284 8.98 6.57 12.21
CA PRO A 284 8.84 8.03 12.26
C PRO A 284 9.82 8.74 11.33
N GLU A 285 11.08 8.31 11.28
CA GLU A 285 12.12 8.87 10.44
C GLU A 285 11.85 8.65 8.95
N GLY A 286 11.29 7.49 8.59
CA GLY A 286 10.88 7.20 7.23
C GLY A 286 9.73 8.06 6.75
N LEU A 287 8.72 8.24 7.59
CA LEU A 287 7.60 9.12 7.31
C LEU A 287 8.07 10.58 7.17
N ALA A 288 8.97 11.02 8.05
CA ALA A 288 9.56 12.36 8.01
C ALA A 288 10.43 12.57 6.76
N SER A 289 11.17 11.54 6.32
CA SER A 289 11.93 11.52 5.08
C SER A 289 11.01 11.65 3.86
N THR A 290 9.93 10.88 3.77
CA THR A 290 8.93 11.02 2.69
C THR A 290 8.27 12.39 2.69
N MET A 291 8.02 12.94 3.88
CA MET A 291 7.51 14.30 4.05
C MET A 291 8.55 15.39 3.75
N GLY A 292 9.81 15.06 3.49
CA GLY A 292 10.88 16.05 3.27
C GLY A 292 11.09 16.96 4.47
N LEU A 293 10.99 16.39 5.66
CA LEU A 293 11.25 17.08 6.94
C LEU A 293 12.70 16.86 7.40
N ILE A 294 13.41 15.89 6.79
CA ILE A 294 14.80 15.59 7.08
C ILE A 294 15.65 15.94 5.84
N PRO A 295 16.45 17.02 5.88
CA PRO A 295 17.29 17.44 4.77
C PRO A 295 18.22 16.33 4.28
N GLY A 296 18.30 16.14 2.96
CA GLY A 296 19.20 15.15 2.34
C GLY A 296 18.77 13.69 2.52
N LYS A 297 17.66 13.41 3.19
CA LYS A 297 17.09 12.06 3.31
C LYS A 297 15.81 11.86 2.50
N GLU A 298 15.45 12.79 1.63
CA GLU A 298 14.27 12.65 0.76
C GLU A 298 14.49 11.54 -0.28
N PRO A 299 13.50 10.66 -0.50
CA PRO A 299 13.54 9.77 -1.66
C PRO A 299 13.64 10.60 -2.96
N PRO A 300 14.46 10.15 -3.93
CA PRO A 300 14.61 10.87 -5.20
C PRO A 300 13.29 10.94 -5.98
N ASP A 301 13.09 12.02 -6.74
CA ASP A 301 12.00 12.20 -7.71
C ASP A 301 10.56 12.23 -7.15
N LEU A 302 10.36 12.64 -5.89
CA LEU A 302 9.02 12.81 -5.30
C LEU A 302 8.35 14.14 -5.68
N ASN A 303 7.34 14.08 -6.54
CA ASN A 303 6.34 15.16 -6.65
C ASN A 303 5.22 14.99 -5.60
N GLU A 304 4.37 16.01 -5.44
CA GLU A 304 3.34 16.02 -4.37
C GLU A 304 2.34 14.87 -4.51
N ASP A 305 1.93 14.50 -5.73
CA ASP A 305 1.02 13.38 -5.98
C ASP A 305 1.63 12.04 -5.52
N ILE A 306 2.90 11.80 -5.85
CA ILE A 306 3.64 10.60 -5.46
C ILE A 306 3.85 10.59 -3.94
N ARG A 307 4.17 11.75 -3.36
CA ARG A 307 4.34 11.93 -1.91
C ARG A 307 3.04 11.61 -1.17
N ALA A 308 1.92 12.16 -1.61
CA ALA A 308 0.61 11.88 -1.03
C ALA A 308 0.22 10.40 -1.16
N GLY A 309 0.55 9.78 -2.30
CA GLY A 309 0.41 8.34 -2.53
C GLY A 309 1.21 7.52 -1.51
N LEU A 310 2.51 7.78 -1.36
CA LEU A 310 3.40 7.07 -0.43
C LEU A 310 2.98 7.22 1.02
N ILE A 311 2.63 8.44 1.46
CA ILE A 311 2.09 8.65 2.81
C ILE A 311 0.84 7.80 3.03
N SER A 312 -0.04 7.70 2.04
CA SER A 312 -1.24 6.86 2.14
C SER A 312 -0.96 5.35 2.20
N HIS A 313 0.29 4.93 1.97
CA HIS A 313 0.80 3.56 2.13
C HIS A 313 1.58 3.35 3.44
N GLN A 314 2.32 4.36 3.90
CA GLN A 314 3.09 4.30 5.16
C GLN A 314 2.17 4.36 6.39
N VAL A 315 0.96 4.90 6.22
CA VAL A 315 -0.03 5.01 7.28
C VAL A 315 -1.13 3.94 7.10
N PRO A 316 -1.34 3.02 8.07
CA PRO A 316 -2.42 2.06 8.00
C PRO A 316 -3.77 2.76 8.12
N ARG A 317 -4.64 2.49 7.15
CA ARG A 317 -5.90 3.21 6.99
C ARG A 317 -6.99 2.72 7.95
N TRP A 318 -7.83 3.66 8.36
CA TRP A 318 -8.97 3.50 9.27
C TRP A 318 -10.02 2.45 8.88
N TYR A 319 -10.17 2.12 7.59
CA TYR A 319 -11.18 1.17 7.10
C TYR A 319 -10.70 0.38 5.87
N PRO A 320 -11.08 -0.90 5.72
CA PRO A 320 -11.14 -1.52 4.39
C PRO A 320 -12.19 -0.77 3.58
N MET A 321 -11.73 0.16 2.74
CA MET A 321 -12.57 0.98 1.87
C MET A 321 -12.95 0.19 0.62
N ASP A 322 -13.62 -0.94 0.86
CA ASP A 322 -14.27 -1.75 -0.16
C ASP A 322 -15.68 -1.17 -0.32
N GLU A 323 -16.15 -0.95 -1.54
CA GLU A 323 -17.50 -0.41 -1.85
C GLU A 323 -18.66 -1.29 -1.35
N THR A 324 -18.38 -2.35 -0.56
CA THR A 324 -19.30 -3.43 -0.21
C THR A 324 -19.58 -3.58 1.29
N PHE A 325 -19.15 -2.67 2.16
CA PHE A 325 -19.50 -2.76 3.58
C PHE A 325 -20.95 -2.33 3.86
N SER A 326 -21.83 -3.34 3.91
CA SER A 326 -23.24 -3.24 4.25
C SER A 326 -23.50 -3.52 5.74
N GLN A 327 -22.96 -2.72 6.67
CA GLN A 327 -23.44 -2.74 8.06
C GLN A 327 -23.61 -1.35 8.70
N PRO A 328 -24.79 -1.03 9.27
CA PRO A 328 -25.07 0.27 9.87
C PRO A 328 -24.74 0.28 11.37
N ARG A 329 -23.73 1.03 11.81
CA ARG A 329 -23.59 1.40 13.24
C ARG A 329 -22.98 2.80 13.43
N LEU A 330 -23.86 3.81 13.37
CA LEU A 330 -23.61 5.24 13.61
C LEU A 330 -22.90 5.59 14.95
N ALA A 331 -22.86 4.68 15.93
CA ALA A 331 -22.27 4.91 17.25
C ALA A 331 -20.91 4.23 17.48
N ALA A 332 -20.54 3.24 16.65
CA ALA A 332 -19.32 2.46 16.88
C ALA A 332 -18.05 3.20 16.41
N SER A 333 -18.14 4.09 15.43
CA SER A 333 -16.97 4.74 14.80
C SER A 333 -16.23 5.76 15.67
N TRP A 334 -16.86 6.31 16.72
CA TRP A 334 -16.22 7.29 17.62
C TRP A 334 -15.51 6.65 18.82
N VAL A 335 -16.01 5.51 19.31
CA VAL A 335 -15.51 4.86 20.54
C VAL A 335 -14.51 3.73 20.21
N ASP A 336 -14.66 3.10 19.04
CA ASP A 336 -13.79 2.02 18.54
C ASP A 336 -12.50 2.58 17.88
N PHE A 337 -12.28 3.89 18.01
CA PHE A 337 -11.12 4.66 17.57
C PHE A 337 -9.80 4.12 18.19
N SER A 338 -9.90 3.53 19.38
CA SER A 338 -8.75 2.99 20.12
C SER A 338 -8.42 1.52 19.80
N SER A 339 -9.36 0.73 19.28
CA SER A 339 -9.21 -0.74 19.17
C SER A 339 -8.63 -1.19 17.83
N TYR A 340 -8.88 -0.46 16.73
CA TYR A 340 -8.39 -0.83 15.39
C TYR A 340 -6.89 -0.56 15.19
N GLN A 341 -6.39 0.53 15.78
CA GLN A 341 -4.99 0.94 15.65
C GLN A 341 -3.99 0.03 16.42
N VAL A 342 -4.47 -0.75 17.39
CA VAL A 342 -3.66 -1.72 18.17
C VAL A 342 -3.16 -2.87 17.29
N ARG A 343 -3.78 -3.08 16.12
CA ARG A 343 -3.56 -4.28 15.30
C ARG A 343 -2.26 -4.27 14.47
N PHE A 344 -1.57 -3.13 14.33
CA PHE A 344 -0.42 -2.98 13.42
C PHE A 344 0.75 -2.10 13.92
N GLY A 345 0.83 -1.76 15.21
CA GLY A 345 1.96 -0.97 15.75
C GLY A 345 2.02 0.52 15.34
N TRP A 346 1.09 0.98 14.49
CA TRP A 346 1.02 2.37 14.02
C TRP A 346 0.83 3.41 15.12
N GLN A 347 0.15 3.07 16.21
CA GLN A 347 0.01 3.99 17.34
C GLN A 347 1.38 4.45 17.84
N ASP A 348 2.36 3.55 17.93
CA ASP A 348 3.70 3.88 18.42
C ASP A 348 4.45 4.75 17.40
N THR A 349 4.44 4.38 16.11
CA THR A 349 5.03 5.19 15.02
C THR A 349 4.39 6.58 14.93
N GLY A 350 3.06 6.68 14.98
CA GLY A 350 2.33 7.93 14.87
C GLY A 350 2.55 8.85 16.08
N ASP A 351 2.58 8.29 17.30
CA ASP A 351 2.88 9.03 18.52
C ASP A 351 4.34 9.51 18.54
N GLU A 352 5.30 8.68 18.13
CA GLU A 352 6.71 9.08 18.05
C GLU A 352 6.96 10.12 16.94
N PHE A 353 6.37 9.92 15.75
CA PHE A 353 6.40 10.91 14.68
C PHE A 353 5.84 12.24 15.14
N SER A 354 4.68 12.22 15.83
CA SER A 354 4.05 13.45 16.31
C SER A 354 4.90 14.16 17.37
N ALA A 355 5.61 13.42 18.22
CA ALA A 355 6.50 13.99 19.21
C ALA A 355 7.72 14.70 18.59
N LYS A 356 8.20 14.24 17.43
CA LYS A 356 9.41 14.77 16.75
C LYS A 356 9.12 15.80 15.66
N TYR A 357 8.10 15.55 14.81
CA TYR A 357 7.95 16.19 13.50
C TYR A 357 6.62 16.92 13.27
N LEU A 358 5.75 16.97 14.28
CA LEU A 358 4.40 17.52 14.12
C LEU A 358 4.38 19.01 13.73
N PRO A 359 5.13 19.93 14.36
CA PRO A 359 5.13 21.34 13.97
C PRO A 359 5.57 21.55 12.52
N GLN A 360 6.63 20.85 12.07
CA GLN A 360 7.12 20.93 10.69
C GLN A 360 6.08 20.39 9.70
N THR A 361 5.32 19.37 10.09
CA THR A 361 4.22 18.83 9.29
C THR A 361 3.07 19.84 9.18
N ILE A 362 2.74 20.53 10.28
CA ILE A 362 1.72 21.60 10.30
C ILE A 362 2.16 22.77 9.42
N GLU A 363 3.40 23.24 9.52
CA GLU A 363 3.94 24.30 8.65
C GLU A 363 3.85 23.91 7.17
N LYS A 364 4.22 22.67 6.83
CA LYS A 364 4.10 22.16 5.46
C LYS A 364 2.65 22.11 4.98
N TRP A 365 1.72 21.75 5.85
CA TRP A 365 0.28 21.77 5.55
C TRP A 365 -0.25 23.20 5.38
N LYS A 366 0.18 24.15 6.23
CA LYS A 366 -0.19 25.57 6.13
C LYS A 366 0.32 26.18 4.82
N ALA A 367 1.52 25.81 4.39
CA ALA A 367 2.14 26.28 3.16
C ALA A 367 1.54 25.72 1.85
N ASN A 368 0.68 24.70 1.91
CA ASN A 368 0.07 24.08 0.73
C ASN A 368 -1.41 24.49 0.61
N ASP A 369 -1.80 25.18 -0.45
CA ASP A 369 -3.17 25.67 -0.64
C ASP A 369 -4.21 24.58 -0.98
N ASP A 370 -3.76 23.37 -1.35
CA ASP A 370 -4.65 22.29 -1.76
C ASP A 370 -5.44 21.71 -0.58
N VAL A 371 -6.69 21.32 -0.82
CA VAL A 371 -7.57 20.69 0.17
C VAL A 371 -7.06 19.30 0.56
N MET A 372 -6.33 18.65 -0.35
CA MET A 372 -5.64 17.39 -0.12
C MET A 372 -4.17 17.53 -0.48
N SER A 373 -3.31 17.12 0.45
CA SER A 373 -1.86 17.08 0.28
C SER A 373 -1.30 15.91 1.08
N ALA A 374 -0.03 15.59 0.89
CA ALA A 374 0.66 14.61 1.72
C ALA A 374 0.58 14.98 3.22
N ALA A 375 0.71 16.28 3.52
CA ALA A 375 0.61 16.80 4.87
C ALA A 375 -0.81 16.69 5.42
N THR A 376 -1.84 17.07 4.64
CA THR A 376 -3.24 16.93 5.07
C THR A 376 -3.59 15.47 5.36
N ASN A 377 -3.18 14.54 4.49
CA ASN A 377 -3.43 13.12 4.67
C ASN A 377 -2.78 12.60 5.95
N LEU A 378 -1.52 12.96 6.21
CA LEU A 378 -0.82 12.55 7.42
C LEU A 378 -1.45 13.16 8.68
N LEU A 379 -1.76 14.46 8.66
CA LEU A 379 -2.41 15.14 9.78
C LEU A 379 -3.77 14.53 10.11
N ASN A 380 -4.56 14.13 9.12
CA ASN A 380 -5.82 13.44 9.35
C ASN A 380 -5.63 12.15 10.15
N GLU A 381 -4.59 11.38 9.83
CA GLU A 381 -4.31 10.10 10.46
C GLU A 381 -3.75 10.22 11.88
N ILE A 382 -2.86 11.20 12.12
CA ILE A 382 -2.29 11.47 13.44
C ILE A 382 -3.17 12.41 14.28
N SER A 383 -4.28 12.92 13.73
CA SER A 383 -5.19 13.80 14.46
C SER A 383 -5.72 13.13 15.74
N ALA A 384 -5.86 11.82 15.71
CA ALA A 384 -6.16 10.92 16.81
C ALA A 384 -5.22 11.02 18.03
N MET A 385 -3.99 11.47 17.81
CA MET A 385 -2.92 11.33 18.78
C MET A 385 -2.94 12.48 19.80
N PRO A 386 -2.58 12.23 21.08
CA PRO A 386 -2.58 13.27 22.12
C PRO A 386 -1.70 14.48 21.79
N TYR A 387 -0.64 14.31 20.99
CA TYR A 387 0.26 15.38 20.55
C TYR A 387 -0.46 16.37 19.62
N PHE A 388 -1.16 15.86 18.60
CA PHE A 388 -1.96 16.70 17.70
C PHE A 388 -3.08 17.40 18.46
N MET A 389 -3.85 16.64 19.26
CA MET A 389 -4.96 17.20 20.04
C MET A 389 -4.49 18.29 20.99
N ARG A 390 -3.31 18.14 21.61
CA ARG A 390 -2.72 19.17 22.47
C ARG A 390 -2.41 20.46 21.69
N LEU A 391 -1.77 20.36 20.54
CA LEU A 391 -1.49 21.54 19.72
C LEU A 391 -2.78 22.19 19.22
N ALA A 392 -3.75 21.40 18.79
CA ALA A 392 -5.02 21.90 18.24
C ALA A 392 -5.86 22.69 19.27
N ILE A 393 -5.74 22.40 20.56
CA ILE A 393 -6.48 23.16 21.61
C ILE A 393 -5.71 24.38 22.13
N GLN A 394 -4.49 24.63 21.66
CA GLN A 394 -3.73 25.81 22.08
C GLN A 394 -4.31 27.09 21.46
N PRO A 395 -4.35 28.22 22.21
CA PRO A 395 -4.84 29.50 21.69
C PRO A 395 -4.18 29.96 20.39
N GLU A 396 -2.88 29.71 20.23
CA GLU A 396 -2.09 30.09 19.06
C GLU A 396 -2.41 29.27 17.79
N ASN A 397 -3.09 28.13 17.91
CA ASN A 397 -3.36 27.19 16.81
C ASN A 397 -4.86 27.10 16.45
N GLN A 398 -5.66 28.08 16.87
CA GLN A 398 -7.10 28.13 16.54
C GLN A 398 -7.37 28.47 15.06
N ASP A 399 -6.33 28.63 14.25
CA ASP A 399 -6.40 28.88 12.82
C ASP A 399 -6.58 27.60 11.97
N PHE A 400 -6.43 26.40 12.55
CA PHE A 400 -6.51 25.13 11.80
C PHE A 400 -7.90 24.89 11.20
N LEU A 401 -8.96 25.09 12.00
CA LEU A 401 -10.34 24.93 11.55
C LEU A 401 -10.71 25.93 10.44
N PRO A 402 -10.54 27.26 10.60
CA PRO A 402 -10.82 28.19 9.51
C PRO A 402 -10.05 27.86 8.22
N LEU A 403 -8.78 27.45 8.34
CA LEU A 403 -7.96 27.05 7.20
C LEU A 403 -8.54 25.85 6.44
N GLN A 404 -8.78 24.73 7.12
CA GLN A 404 -9.33 23.53 6.46
C GLN A 404 -10.77 23.75 5.98
N PHE A 405 -11.56 24.54 6.71
CA PHE A 405 -12.92 24.89 6.32
C PHE A 405 -12.92 25.67 5.00
N GLY A 406 -12.10 26.73 4.91
CA GLY A 406 -11.95 27.53 3.69
C GLY A 406 -11.51 26.71 2.50
N ARG A 407 -10.51 25.82 2.67
CA ARG A 407 -10.06 24.91 1.61
C ARG A 407 -11.15 23.93 1.16
N THR A 408 -11.91 23.38 2.11
CA THR A 408 -13.04 22.48 1.79
C THR A 408 -14.11 23.20 0.99
N LEU A 409 -14.44 24.44 1.38
CA LEU A 409 -15.42 25.25 0.66
C LEU A 409 -14.93 25.63 -0.74
N ALA A 410 -13.67 26.05 -0.89
CA ALA A 410 -13.07 26.37 -2.18
C ALA A 410 -13.02 25.16 -3.12
N ALA A 411 -12.80 23.95 -2.58
CA ALA A 411 -12.77 22.71 -3.35
C ALA A 411 -14.16 22.09 -3.60
N ALA A 412 -15.26 22.69 -3.13
CA ALA A 412 -16.57 22.05 -3.14
C ALA A 412 -17.05 21.64 -4.54
N ASP A 413 -16.79 22.44 -5.58
CA ASP A 413 -17.13 22.08 -6.96
C ASP A 413 -16.31 20.90 -7.49
N ALA A 414 -15.03 20.80 -7.11
CA ALA A 414 -14.17 19.69 -7.48
C ALA A 414 -14.61 18.41 -6.76
N MET A 415 -14.94 18.51 -5.46
CA MET A 415 -15.42 17.42 -4.62
C MET A 415 -16.69 16.76 -5.16
N ASP A 416 -17.56 17.49 -5.87
CA ASP A 416 -18.73 16.90 -6.55
C ASP A 416 -18.36 15.84 -7.60
N ARG A 417 -17.13 15.84 -8.10
CA ARG A 417 -16.63 14.88 -9.10
C ARG A 417 -15.62 13.88 -8.52
N MET A 418 -15.24 14.03 -7.25
CA MET A 418 -14.30 13.15 -6.58
C MET A 418 -14.94 11.81 -6.20
N SER A 419 -14.09 10.82 -5.93
CA SER A 419 -14.50 9.53 -5.40
C SER A 419 -15.08 9.69 -3.99
N ALA A 420 -15.92 8.74 -3.56
CA ALA A 420 -16.41 8.71 -2.17
C ALA A 420 -15.25 8.72 -1.17
N ARG A 421 -14.15 8.05 -1.52
CA ARG A 421 -12.95 7.98 -0.68
C ARG A 421 -12.32 9.35 -0.44
N ASP A 422 -12.08 10.12 -1.49
CA ASP A 422 -11.36 11.38 -1.35
C ASP A 422 -12.22 12.42 -0.60
N VAL A 423 -13.52 12.43 -0.88
CA VAL A 423 -14.48 13.24 -0.11
C VAL A 423 -14.48 12.84 1.36
N ALA A 424 -14.44 11.55 1.68
CA ALA A 424 -14.37 11.08 3.06
C ALA A 424 -13.09 11.54 3.79
N LEU A 425 -11.93 11.54 3.13
CA LEU A 425 -10.67 11.99 3.74
C LEU A 425 -10.72 13.48 4.08
N ILE A 426 -11.18 14.31 3.14
CA ILE A 426 -11.34 15.76 3.35
C ILE A 426 -12.29 16.03 4.51
N LEU A 427 -13.47 15.39 4.48
CA LEU A 427 -14.51 15.63 5.48
C LEU A 427 -14.17 15.02 6.85
N GLN A 428 -13.41 13.93 6.92
CA GLN A 428 -12.96 13.34 8.17
C GLN A 428 -12.02 14.30 8.92
N PHE A 429 -11.06 14.91 8.22
CA PHE A 429 -10.16 15.86 8.86
C PHE A 429 -10.90 17.12 9.30
N LEU A 430 -11.76 17.67 8.43
CA LEU A 430 -12.63 18.79 8.77
C LEU A 430 -13.54 18.47 9.97
N SER A 431 -14.16 17.30 10.00
CA SER A 431 -15.02 16.85 11.10
C SER A 431 -14.26 16.80 12.42
N THR A 432 -12.99 16.36 12.40
CA THR A 432 -12.15 16.30 13.60
C THR A 432 -11.86 17.71 14.13
N LEU A 433 -11.47 18.64 13.24
CA LEU A 433 -11.24 20.04 13.61
C LEU A 433 -12.52 20.73 14.10
N LEU A 434 -13.68 20.43 13.49
CA LEU A 434 -14.98 20.93 13.94
C LEU A 434 -15.33 20.46 15.36
N VAL A 435 -15.01 19.22 15.72
CA VAL A 435 -15.25 18.71 17.07
C VAL A 435 -14.29 19.33 18.09
N VAL A 436 -13.04 19.56 17.71
CA VAL A 436 -11.96 20.02 18.61
C VAL A 436 -11.95 21.54 18.78
N GLN A 437 -12.06 22.30 17.69
CA GLN A 437 -11.97 23.76 17.65
C GLN A 437 -13.30 24.44 17.35
N GLY A 438 -14.30 23.68 16.89
CA GLY A 438 -15.61 24.23 16.55
C GLY A 438 -16.49 24.52 17.78
N PRO A 439 -17.74 24.95 17.53
CA PRO A 439 -18.67 25.42 18.56
C PRO A 439 -18.80 24.47 19.73
N GLY A 440 -18.64 24.99 20.95
CA GLY A 440 -18.85 24.24 22.18
C GLY A 440 -20.33 24.04 22.50
N PRO A 441 -20.71 22.98 23.24
CA PRO A 441 -22.05 22.85 23.78
C PRO A 441 -22.24 23.85 24.93
N GLU A 442 -23.17 24.80 24.79
CA GLU A 442 -23.48 25.77 25.85
C GLU A 442 -24.57 25.27 26.80
N ASN A 443 -25.61 24.62 26.28
CA ASN A 443 -26.74 24.10 27.06
C ASN A 443 -27.25 22.78 26.46
N VAL A 444 -27.41 21.76 27.30
CA VAL A 444 -28.06 20.48 26.94
C VAL A 444 -29.41 20.44 27.64
N VAL A 445 -30.50 20.78 26.93
CA VAL A 445 -31.86 20.72 27.48
C VAL A 445 -32.67 19.70 26.68
N LYS A 446 -33.11 18.62 27.34
CA LYS A 446 -34.03 17.60 26.78
C LYS A 446 -33.64 17.08 25.37
N GLY A 447 -32.37 16.73 25.16
CA GLY A 447 -31.91 16.13 23.90
C GLY A 447 -31.67 17.12 22.74
N ASN A 448 -31.89 18.41 22.94
CA ASN A 448 -31.44 19.46 22.01
C ASN A 448 -30.16 20.09 22.56
N VAL A 449 -29.10 20.09 21.75
CA VAL A 449 -27.83 20.76 22.06
C VAL A 449 -27.79 22.07 21.30
N THR A 450 -27.78 23.20 22.01
CA THR A 450 -27.48 24.50 21.41
C THR A 450 -25.97 24.66 21.31
N PHE A 451 -25.47 24.63 20.09
CA PHE A 451 -24.09 24.94 19.74
C PHE A 451 -24.01 26.44 19.48
N VAL A 452 -23.29 27.17 20.33
CA VAL A 452 -22.95 28.57 20.05
C VAL A 452 -21.59 28.56 19.38
N ASN A 453 -21.58 28.99 18.12
CA ASN A 453 -20.33 29.29 17.43
C ASN A 453 -19.72 30.54 18.07
N PRO A 454 -18.47 30.47 18.58
CA PRO A 454 -17.71 31.68 18.85
C PRO A 454 -17.77 32.58 17.61
N PRO A 455 -18.06 33.88 17.73
CA PRO A 455 -18.22 34.79 16.60
C PRO A 455 -17.02 34.88 15.64
N GLU A 456 -15.86 34.34 16.01
CA GLU A 456 -14.56 34.65 15.40
C GLU A 456 -13.89 33.51 14.62
N THR A 457 -14.43 32.28 14.60
CA THR A 457 -13.70 31.12 14.00
C THR A 457 -14.11 30.74 12.58
N ILE A 458 -15.40 30.83 12.21
CA ILE A 458 -15.85 30.56 10.83
C ILE A 458 -16.88 31.63 10.42
N PRO A 459 -16.64 32.39 9.32
CA PRO A 459 -17.60 33.38 8.83
C PRO A 459 -18.98 32.79 8.60
N GLN A 460 -20.03 33.54 8.95
CA GLN A 460 -21.41 33.06 8.79
C GLN A 460 -21.73 32.72 7.33
N ALA A 461 -21.28 33.53 6.38
CA ALA A 461 -21.47 33.30 4.96
C ALA A 461 -20.88 31.96 4.49
N ASP A 462 -19.68 31.62 4.97
CA ASP A 462 -18.99 30.38 4.60
C ASP A 462 -19.73 29.15 5.15
N ARG A 463 -20.27 29.25 6.38
CA ARG A 463 -21.14 28.21 6.95
C ARG A 463 -22.39 28.00 6.12
N GLU A 464 -23.06 29.08 5.76
CA GLU A 464 -24.28 29.05 4.94
C GLU A 464 -24.00 28.49 3.53
N ALA A 465 -22.80 28.68 2.99
CA ALA A 465 -22.36 28.15 1.71
C ALA A 465 -22.01 26.64 1.76
N LEU A 466 -21.36 26.16 2.82
CA LEU A 466 -20.93 24.75 2.93
C LEU A 466 -22.08 23.80 3.32
N ILE A 467 -23.05 24.26 4.13
CA ILE A 467 -24.17 23.42 4.59
C ILE A 467 -24.94 22.75 3.43
N PRO A 468 -25.35 23.46 2.36
CA PRO A 468 -26.00 22.83 1.21
C PRO A 468 -25.14 21.75 0.54
N ARG A 469 -23.82 21.98 0.42
CA ARG A 469 -22.87 21.01 -0.16
C ARG A 469 -22.80 19.73 0.65
N LEU A 470 -22.68 19.84 1.98
CA LEU A 470 -22.68 18.68 2.86
C LEU A 470 -23.98 17.87 2.77
N ARG A 471 -25.14 18.54 2.60
CA ARG A 471 -26.42 17.83 2.36
C ARG A 471 -26.45 17.09 1.03
N VAL A 472 -25.78 17.62 0.00
CA VAL A 472 -25.61 16.93 -1.28
C VAL A 472 -24.71 15.71 -1.10
N TRP A 473 -23.52 15.86 -0.50
CA TRP A 473 -22.60 14.73 -0.30
C TRP A 473 -23.15 13.65 0.63
N LYS A 474 -23.86 14.02 1.70
CA LYS A 474 -24.60 13.07 2.55
C LYS A 474 -25.56 12.20 1.73
N ARG A 475 -26.32 12.80 0.82
CA ARG A 475 -27.28 12.09 -0.05
C ARG A 475 -26.61 11.31 -1.17
N LYS A 476 -25.52 11.85 -1.73
CA LYS A 476 -24.75 11.24 -2.83
C LYS A 476 -24.05 9.95 -2.39
N PHE A 477 -23.63 9.88 -1.12
CA PHE A 477 -22.85 8.78 -0.58
C PHE A 477 -23.56 8.08 0.60
N PRO A 478 -24.71 7.42 0.37
CA PRO A 478 -25.45 6.76 1.44
C PRO A 478 -24.66 5.56 1.99
N ASN A 479 -24.70 5.38 3.32
CA ASN A 479 -24.12 4.24 4.03
C ASN A 479 -22.61 4.01 3.81
N VAL A 480 -21.86 5.05 3.43
CA VAL A 480 -20.41 5.01 3.34
C VAL A 480 -19.80 6.18 4.11
N LEU A 481 -18.50 6.08 4.44
CA LEU A 481 -17.79 7.04 5.29
C LEU A 481 -17.93 8.51 4.83
N ALA A 482 -18.00 8.76 3.53
CA ALA A 482 -18.19 10.11 2.97
C ALA A 482 -19.53 10.73 3.39
N GLY A 483 -20.60 9.93 3.37
CA GLY A 483 -21.92 10.39 3.80
C GLY A 483 -22.00 10.55 5.31
N GLU A 484 -21.38 9.65 6.07
CA GLU A 484 -21.31 9.74 7.53
C GLU A 484 -20.52 10.96 8.00
N THR A 485 -19.35 11.22 7.40
CA THR A 485 -18.52 12.39 7.72
C THR A 485 -19.20 13.68 7.32
N ALA A 486 -19.90 13.70 6.18
CA ALA A 486 -20.77 14.82 5.80
C ALA A 486 -21.89 15.08 6.82
N GLU A 487 -22.53 14.02 7.33
CA GLU A 487 -23.52 14.12 8.40
C GLU A 487 -22.91 14.67 9.70
N ARG A 488 -21.75 14.18 10.12
CA ARG A 488 -21.04 14.68 11.32
C ARG A 488 -20.76 16.17 11.21
N CYS A 489 -20.21 16.63 10.08
CA CYS A 489 -19.97 18.05 9.83
C CYS A 489 -21.27 18.87 9.88
N LEU A 490 -22.35 18.38 9.25
CA LEU A 490 -23.67 19.04 9.31
C LEU A 490 -24.19 19.16 10.74
N THR A 491 -24.06 18.10 11.53
CA THR A 491 -24.55 18.09 12.91
C THR A 491 -23.80 19.10 13.76
N VAL A 492 -22.47 19.18 13.66
CA VAL A 492 -21.68 20.18 14.40
C VAL A 492 -22.02 21.61 13.96
N LEU A 493 -22.19 21.85 12.65
CA LEU A 493 -22.46 23.19 12.12
C LEU A 493 -23.87 23.69 12.38
N THR A 494 -24.86 22.80 12.39
CA THR A 494 -26.29 23.17 12.50
C THR A 494 -26.88 22.93 13.88
N GLY A 495 -26.21 22.12 14.71
CA GLY A 495 -26.74 21.62 15.96
C GLY A 495 -27.92 20.67 15.84
N LYS A 496 -28.21 20.18 14.63
CA LYS A 496 -29.38 19.35 14.31
C LYS A 496 -28.95 18.00 13.74
N GLY A 497 -29.73 16.97 14.02
CA GLY A 497 -29.52 15.61 13.51
C GLY A 497 -29.43 14.57 14.62
N GLU A 498 -29.48 13.30 14.25
CA GLU A 498 -29.48 12.16 15.19
C GLU A 498 -28.23 12.11 16.07
N MET A 499 -27.11 12.62 15.55
CA MET A 499 -25.83 12.63 16.27
C MET A 499 -25.64 13.84 17.20
N ALA A 500 -26.54 14.84 17.18
CA ALA A 500 -26.36 16.09 17.92
C ALA A 500 -26.16 15.87 19.45
N PRO A 501 -26.93 14.99 20.12
CA PRO A 501 -26.72 14.70 21.53
C PRO A 501 -25.37 14.01 21.84
N MET A 502 -24.76 13.35 20.86
CA MET A 502 -23.52 12.60 21.04
C MET A 502 -22.27 13.47 20.90
N ILE A 503 -22.33 14.63 20.25
CA ILE A 503 -21.16 15.49 19.99
C ILE A 503 -20.42 15.89 21.29
N PRO A 504 -21.08 16.30 22.39
CA PRO A 504 -20.37 16.61 23.63
C PRO A 504 -19.61 15.41 24.21
N MET A 505 -20.23 14.23 24.19
CA MET A 505 -19.62 12.98 24.65
C MET A 505 -18.40 12.62 23.79
N VAL A 506 -18.55 12.75 22.48
CA VAL A 506 -17.50 12.56 21.49
C VAL A 506 -16.33 13.51 21.72
N ARG A 507 -16.60 14.81 21.92
CA ARG A 507 -15.55 15.80 22.21
C ARG A 507 -14.81 15.46 23.50
N GLY A 508 -15.53 15.07 24.55
CA GLY A 508 -14.95 14.63 25.81
C GLY A 508 -14.08 13.38 25.67
N ALA A 509 -14.46 12.44 24.81
CA ALA A 509 -13.67 11.24 24.51
C ALA A 509 -12.40 11.57 23.71
N VAL A 510 -12.50 12.42 22.69
CA VAL A 510 -11.38 12.83 21.84
C VAL A 510 -10.35 13.65 22.63
N LEU A 511 -10.81 14.52 23.55
CA LEU A 511 -9.94 15.38 24.37
C LEU A 511 -9.55 14.75 25.71
N LYS A 512 -9.92 13.49 25.94
CA LYS A 512 -9.57 12.72 27.12
C LYS A 512 -8.06 12.61 27.26
N GLY A 513 -7.56 12.94 28.44
CA GLY A 513 -6.13 12.90 28.72
C GLY A 513 -5.35 14.10 28.21
N VAL A 514 -5.95 15.02 27.44
CA VAL A 514 -5.31 16.27 26.99
C VAL A 514 -5.94 17.49 27.68
N GLN A 515 -7.27 17.52 27.79
CA GLN A 515 -8.04 18.54 28.50
C GLN A 515 -8.54 18.04 29.87
N SER A 516 -8.94 16.77 29.96
CA SER A 516 -9.36 16.10 31.20
C SER A 516 -8.34 15.04 31.63
N CYS A 517 -8.36 14.65 32.91
CA CYS A 517 -7.43 13.65 33.44
C CYS A 517 -7.46 12.34 32.65
N ALA A 518 -6.30 11.79 32.28
CA ALA A 518 -6.21 10.54 31.52
C ALA A 518 -6.59 9.27 32.31
N ALA A 519 -6.64 9.34 33.65
CA ALA A 519 -6.95 8.16 34.46
C ALA A 519 -8.36 7.61 34.17
N GLN A 520 -8.45 6.29 34.15
CA GLN A 520 -9.70 5.55 33.96
C GLN A 520 -10.70 5.95 35.06
N GLY A 521 -11.93 6.27 34.66
CA GLY A 521 -13.00 6.68 35.59
C GLY A 521 -12.89 8.12 36.13
N CYS A 522 -11.87 8.90 35.78
CA CYS A 522 -11.75 10.29 36.24
C CYS A 522 -12.07 11.31 35.13
N SER A 523 -13.12 12.12 35.29
CA SER A 523 -13.51 13.15 34.31
C SER A 523 -13.09 14.58 34.70
N LYS A 524 -12.23 14.74 35.72
CA LYS A 524 -11.83 16.08 36.19
C LYS A 524 -11.09 16.86 35.10
N GLU A 525 -11.53 18.10 34.90
CA GLU A 525 -10.90 19.11 34.07
C GLU A 525 -10.24 20.17 34.95
N SER A 526 -9.40 21.02 34.36
CA SER A 526 -8.63 22.04 35.09
C SER A 526 -9.48 23.21 35.65
N SER A 527 -10.81 23.15 35.56
CA SER A 527 -11.71 24.28 35.82
C SER A 527 -11.82 24.70 37.29
N ASP A 528 -11.44 23.85 38.26
CA ASP A 528 -11.74 24.08 39.69
C ASP A 528 -10.51 24.11 40.64
N GLY A 529 -9.42 24.83 40.28
CA GLY A 529 -8.42 25.24 41.30
C GLY A 529 -7.00 24.67 41.20
N GLY A 530 -6.47 24.49 39.99
CA GLY A 530 -5.03 24.29 39.75
C GLY A 530 -4.75 23.60 38.41
N PRO A 531 -3.59 23.84 37.76
CA PRO A 531 -3.27 23.18 36.50
C PRO A 531 -3.11 21.67 36.72
N LEU A 532 -3.75 20.86 35.87
CA LEU A 532 -3.53 19.41 35.86
C LEU A 532 -2.03 19.11 35.67
N LEU A 533 -1.52 18.13 36.41
CA LEU A 533 -0.16 17.63 36.30
C LEU A 533 0.08 17.10 34.87
N ARG A 534 0.98 17.74 34.13
CA ARG A 534 1.40 17.28 32.80
C ARG A 534 2.48 16.22 32.91
N CYS A 535 2.45 15.24 32.01
CA CYS A 535 3.55 14.30 31.87
C CYS A 535 4.84 15.05 31.50
N ALA A 536 5.90 14.89 32.30
CA ALA A 536 7.16 15.59 32.09
C ALA A 536 7.87 15.20 30.79
N LYS A 537 7.64 13.98 30.28
CA LYS A 537 8.27 13.47 29.05
C LYS A 537 7.54 13.93 27.80
N CYS A 538 6.26 13.58 27.65
CA CYS A 538 5.51 13.89 26.43
C CYS A 538 4.81 15.24 26.44
N ARG A 539 4.62 15.89 27.60
CA ARG A 539 3.92 17.19 27.77
C ARG A 539 2.47 17.27 27.26
N SER A 540 1.99 16.27 26.51
CA SER A 540 0.64 16.17 25.96
C SER A 540 -0.34 15.71 27.03
N THR A 541 -0.08 14.59 27.70
CA THR A 541 -1.04 13.95 28.61
C THR A 541 -1.09 14.62 30.00
N VAL A 542 -2.30 14.77 30.56
CA VAL A 542 -2.58 15.43 31.86
C VAL A 542 -3.26 14.53 32.90
N TYR A 543 -2.99 14.83 34.17
CA TYR A 543 -3.45 14.08 35.34
C TYR A 543 -3.87 15.01 36.48
N CYS A 544 -4.80 14.59 37.34
CA CYS A 544 -5.10 15.33 38.58
C CYS A 544 -3.91 15.38 39.56
N GLY A 545 -2.97 14.43 39.43
CA GLY A 545 -1.81 14.33 40.30
C GLY A 545 -1.01 13.06 40.02
N GLN A 546 0.07 12.85 40.77
CA GLN A 546 0.98 11.72 40.55
C GLN A 546 0.30 10.34 40.72
N GLN A 547 -0.69 10.23 41.60
CA GLN A 547 -1.41 8.97 41.79
C GLN A 547 -2.12 8.51 40.52
N HIS A 548 -2.86 9.41 39.87
CA HIS A 548 -3.53 9.14 38.59
C HIS A 548 -2.54 8.88 37.46
N GLN A 549 -1.40 9.57 37.45
CA GLN A 549 -0.32 9.29 36.51
C GLN A 549 0.24 7.87 36.69
N ARG A 550 0.54 7.46 37.93
CA ARG A 550 1.03 6.10 38.23
C ARG A 550 0.03 5.03 37.84
N ALA A 551 -1.26 5.26 38.10
CA ALA A 551 -2.33 4.33 37.73
C ALA A 551 -2.47 4.14 36.21
N HIS A 552 -2.31 5.22 35.44
CA HIS A 552 -2.37 5.18 33.97
C HIS A 552 -1.04 4.78 33.31
N TRP A 553 0.07 4.73 34.06
CA TRP A 553 1.42 4.59 33.50
C TRP A 553 1.62 3.33 32.65
N SER A 554 1.00 2.21 33.03
CA SER A 554 1.09 0.96 32.26
C SER A 554 0.57 1.10 30.83
N GLN A 555 -0.49 1.89 30.62
CA GLN A 555 -1.08 2.20 29.32
C GLN A 555 -0.35 3.37 28.63
N HIS A 556 0.11 4.35 29.40
CA HIS A 556 0.75 5.55 28.87
C HIS A 556 2.18 5.33 28.38
N LYS A 557 2.98 4.50 29.07
CA LYS A 557 4.44 4.43 28.89
C LYS A 557 4.89 4.08 27.47
N GLN A 558 4.11 3.26 26.75
CA GLN A 558 4.41 2.83 25.38
C GLN A 558 4.25 3.98 24.38
N ARG A 559 3.31 4.89 24.65
CA ARG A 559 2.94 6.03 23.81
C ARG A 559 3.58 7.35 24.24
N CYS A 560 4.44 7.29 25.26
CA CYS A 560 5.03 8.45 25.90
C CYS A 560 6.43 8.72 25.32
N PHE A 561 6.48 9.54 24.26
CA PHE A 561 7.71 9.98 23.60
C PHE A 561 8.11 11.37 24.09
N LYS A 562 9.40 11.69 24.02
CA LYS A 562 9.90 13.03 24.39
C LYS A 562 9.61 13.98 23.23
N VAL A 563 9.01 15.12 23.53
CA VAL A 563 8.75 16.15 22.52
C VAL A 563 10.04 16.90 22.19
N GLU A 564 10.30 17.14 20.90
CA GLU A 564 11.50 17.83 20.39
C GLU A 564 11.26 19.32 20.09
N TRP A 565 10.09 19.83 20.45
CA TRP A 565 9.62 21.20 20.22
C TRP A 565 8.98 21.84 21.46
#